data_AF-A0A348ANZ5-F1
#
_entry.id   AF-A0A348ANZ5-F1
#
_cell.length_a   1.000
_cell.length_b   1.000
_cell.length_c   1.000
_cell.angle_alpha   90.00
_cell.angle_beta   90.00
_cell.angle_gamma   90.00
#
_symmetry.space_group_name_H-M   'P 1'
#
loop_
_entity.id
_entity.type
_entity.pdbx_description
1 polymer ?
#
loop_
_entity_poly.entity_id
_entity_poly.type
_entity_poly.pdbx_seq_one_letter_code
_entity_poly.pdbx_strand_id
1 'polypeptide(L)'
;MRFHLFAAACVILLAWKVGLNSIEYAILAVTIAGVLVAELFNTALEAIVDKVSPEYHPLAKIAKDVAAGAVLASVFNSLVVGYLLFFHRLFG
;
A
#
# COMPACT_ATOMS: atom_id res chain seq x y z
N MET A 1 -3.07 -8.84 0.82
CA MET A 1 -1.72 -9.38 0.43
C MET A 1 -1.53 -9.88 -1.02
N ARG A 2 -2.15 -11.00 -1.47
CA ARG A 2 -1.87 -11.56 -2.82
C ARG A 2 -2.12 -10.57 -3.96
N PHE A 3 -3.17 -9.76 -3.84
CA PHE A 3 -3.50 -8.69 -4.78
C PHE A 3 -2.43 -7.59 -4.80
N HIS A 4 -1.96 -7.11 -3.64
CA HIS A 4 -0.92 -6.08 -3.57
C HIS A 4 0.40 -6.53 -4.19
N LEU A 5 0.80 -7.78 -3.99
CA LEU A 5 2.01 -8.34 -4.60
C LEU A 5 1.87 -8.46 -6.13
N PHE A 6 0.71 -8.92 -6.61
CA PHE A 6 0.43 -8.98 -8.04
C PHE A 6 0.43 -7.59 -8.67
N ALA A 7 -0.24 -6.61 -8.05
CA ALA A 7 -0.27 -5.23 -8.50
C ALA A 7 1.14 -4.62 -8.52
N ALA A 8 1.95 -4.85 -7.49
CA ALA A 8 3.34 -4.42 -7.43
C ALA A 8 4.17 -4.99 -8.60
N ALA A 9 4.03 -6.29 -8.90
CA ALA A 9 4.70 -6.90 -10.04
C ALA A 9 4.30 -6.27 -11.38
N CYS A 10 3.00 -6.06 -11.61
CA CYS A 10 2.50 -5.39 -12.82
C CYS A 10 3.05 -3.97 -12.96
N VAL A 11 3.09 -3.20 -11.86
CA VAL A 11 3.57 -1.82 -11.85
C VAL A 11 5.08 -1.75 -12.12
N ILE A 12 5.88 -2.68 -11.60
CA ILE A 12 7.32 -2.77 -11.89
C ILE A 12 7.56 -3.08 -13.37
N LEU A 13 6.79 -4.00 -13.97
CA LEU A 13 6.89 -4.29 -15.40
C LEU A 13 6.53 -3.07 -16.26
N LEU A 14 5.50 -2.32 -15.86
CA LEU A 14 5.14 -1.05 -16.48
C LEU A 14 6.25 0.00 -16.36
N ALA A 15 6.85 0.14 -15.18
CA ALA A 15 8.00 1.03 -14.95
C ALA A 15 9.17 0.73 -15.88
N TRP A 16 9.44 -0.56 -16.09
CA TRP A 16 10.47 -1.01 -17.01
C TRP A 16 10.17 -0.65 -18.45
N LYS A 17 8.94 -0.87 -18.91
CA LYS A 17 8.51 -0.50 -20.26
C LYS A 17 8.60 1.00 -20.53
N VAL A 18 8.38 1.82 -19.52
CA VAL A 18 8.28 3.28 -19.60
C VAL A 18 9.63 3.99 -19.35
N GLY A 19 10.69 3.23 -19.03
CA GLY A 19 12.05 3.74 -18.93
C GLY A 19 12.26 4.71 -17.76
N LEU A 20 11.74 4.38 -16.57
CA LEU A 20 12.01 5.16 -15.36
C LEU A 20 13.51 5.21 -15.04
N ASN A 21 13.98 6.31 -14.46
CA ASN A 21 15.34 6.49 -13.97
C ASN A 21 15.51 5.90 -12.56
N SER A 22 16.74 5.83 -12.06
CA SER A 22 17.06 5.20 -10.77
C SER A 22 16.33 5.84 -9.57
N ILE A 23 16.11 7.17 -9.59
CA ILE A 23 15.41 7.88 -8.51
C ILE A 23 13.92 7.55 -8.55
N GLU A 24 13.32 7.54 -9.74
CA GLU A 24 11.91 7.17 -9.92
C GLU A 24 11.63 5.73 -9.50
N TYR A 25 12.55 4.80 -9.81
CA TYR A 25 12.49 3.44 -9.29
C TYR A 25 12.59 3.37 -7.77
N ALA A 26 13.48 4.16 -7.15
CA ALA A 26 13.60 4.20 -5.70
C ALA A 26 12.29 4.72 -5.06
N ILE A 27 11.69 5.77 -5.62
CA ILE A 27 10.40 6.31 -5.18
C ILE A 27 9.30 5.25 -5.32
N LEU A 28 9.26 4.56 -6.46
CA LEU A 28 8.29 3.49 -6.72
C LEU A 28 8.44 2.32 -5.74
N ALA A 29 9.68 1.90 -5.48
CA ALA A 29 9.99 0.83 -4.55
C ALA A 29 9.56 1.17 -3.11
N VAL A 30 9.90 2.37 -2.63
CA VAL A 30 9.47 2.86 -1.31
C VAL A 30 7.96 2.96 -1.22
N THR A 31 7.30 3.41 -2.29
CA THR A 31 5.84 3.51 -2.36
C THR A 31 5.15 2.15 -2.25
N ILE A 32 5.63 1.16 -3.02
CA ILE A 32 5.12 -0.23 -2.96
C ILE A 32 5.38 -0.83 -1.57
N ALA A 33 6.59 -0.65 -1.03
CA ALA A 33 6.94 -1.13 0.30
C ALA A 33 6.04 -0.51 1.38
N GLY A 34 5.73 0.78 1.28
CA GLY A 34 4.83 1.48 2.21
C GLY A 34 3.43 0.85 2.27
N VAL A 35 2.84 0.50 1.13
CA VAL A 35 1.54 -0.19 1.07
C VAL A 35 1.60 -1.56 1.72
N LEU A 36 2.64 -2.34 1.42
CA LEU A 36 2.82 -3.68 1.99
C LEU A 36 3.03 -3.63 3.51
N VAL A 37 3.82 -2.66 3.98
CA VAL A 37 4.06 -2.44 5.40
C VAL A 37 2.75 -2.06 6.10
N ALA A 38 1.96 -1.13 5.56
CA ALA A 38 0.68 -0.74 6.14
C ALA A 38 -0.29 -1.94 6.26
N GLU A 39 -0.40 -2.75 5.21
CA GLU A 39 -1.25 -3.95 5.21
C GLU A 39 -0.74 -5.01 6.21
N LEU A 40 0.58 -5.19 6.36
CA LEU A 40 1.17 -6.09 7.36
C LEU A 40 0.84 -5.62 8.78
N PHE A 41 0.95 -4.32 9.04
CA PHE A 41 0.56 -3.74 10.32
C PHE A 41 -0.94 -3.87 10.59
N ASN A 42 -1.80 -3.68 9.59
CA ASN A 42 -3.24 -3.91 9.74
C ASN A 42 -3.53 -5.36 10.16
N THR A 43 -2.93 -6.32 9.46
CA THR A 43 -3.09 -7.75 9.77
C THR A 43 -2.58 -8.10 11.17
N ALA A 44 -1.44 -7.53 11.57
CA ALA A 44 -0.87 -7.75 12.89
C ALA A 44 -1.75 -7.16 14.00
N LEU A 45 -2.27 -5.95 13.80
CA LEU A 45 -3.19 -5.30 14.74
C LEU A 45 -4.51 -6.05 14.85
N GLU A 46 -5.10 -6.49 13.74
CA GLU A 46 -6.29 -7.34 13.75
C GLU A 46 -6.06 -8.61 14.56
N ALA A 47 -4.95 -9.33 14.32
CA ALA A 47 -4.64 -10.56 15.03
C ALA A 47 -4.44 -10.34 16.55
N ILE A 48 -3.81 -9.23 16.95
CA ILE A 48 -3.64 -8.88 18.37
C ILE A 48 -4.99 -8.52 18.99
N VAL A 49 -5.78 -7.69 18.32
CA VAL A 49 -7.09 -7.24 18.81
C VAL A 49 -8.05 -8.42 18.95
N ASP A 50 -8.08 -9.34 17.97
CA ASP A 50 -8.92 -10.54 18.02
C ASP A 50 -8.51 -11.48 19.16
N LYS A 51 -7.21 -11.54 19.48
CA LYS A 51 -6.71 -12.34 20.59
C LYS A 51 -7.01 -11.72 21.96
N VAL A 52 -6.90 -10.40 22.08
CA VAL A 52 -7.06 -9.68 23.37
C VAL A 52 -8.52 -9.36 23.68
N SER A 53 -9.33 -9.12 22.65
CA SER A 53 -10.76 -8.77 22.77
C SER A 53 -11.61 -9.64 21.84
N PRO A 54 -11.82 -10.93 22.20
CA PRO A 54 -12.62 -11.85 21.38
C PRO A 54 -14.10 -11.45 21.29
N GLU A 55 -14.61 -10.71 22.28
CA GLU A 55 -15.92 -10.06 22.22
C GLU A 55 -15.83 -8.63 21.68
N TYR A 56 -16.94 -8.13 21.15
CA TYR A 56 -17.01 -6.77 20.61
C TYR A 56 -16.69 -5.73 21.70
N HIS A 57 -15.67 -4.91 21.43
CA HIS A 57 -15.30 -3.79 22.29
C HIS A 57 -15.18 -2.50 21.47
N PRO A 58 -15.76 -1.36 21.90
CA PRO A 58 -15.71 -0.12 21.14
C PRO A 58 -14.29 0.33 20.76
N LEU A 59 -13.33 0.16 21.68
CA LEU A 59 -11.91 0.47 21.42
C LEU A 59 -11.27 -0.50 20.40
N ALA A 60 -11.66 -1.78 20.41
CA ALA A 60 -11.19 -2.76 19.42
C ALA A 60 -11.65 -2.37 18.02
N LYS A 61 -12.89 -1.89 17.89
CA LYS A 61 -13.41 -1.35 16.62
C LYS A 61 -12.59 -0.15 16.16
N ILE A 62 -12.35 0.83 17.03
CA ILE A 62 -11.56 2.02 16.68
C ILE A 62 -10.14 1.62 16.23
N ALA A 63 -9.49 0.70 16.93
CA ALA A 63 -8.16 0.24 16.56
C ALA A 63 -8.12 -0.39 15.15
N LYS A 64 -9.11 -1.23 14.82
CA LYS A 64 -9.25 -1.84 13.48
C LYS A 64 -9.57 -0.80 12.41
N ASP A 65 -10.49 0.13 12.69
CA ASP A 65 -10.88 1.18 11.75
C ASP A 65 -9.68 2.09 11.41
N VAL A 66 -8.87 2.45 12.40
CA VAL A 66 -7.65 3.25 12.21
C VAL A 66 -6.61 2.49 11.40
N ALA A 67 -6.41 1.19 11.68
CA ALA A 67 -5.47 0.36 10.94
C ALA A 67 -5.87 0.22 9.46
N ALA A 68 -7.15 -0.01 9.18
CA ALA A 68 -7.68 -0.02 7.82
C ALA A 68 -7.55 1.37 7.14
N GLY A 69 -7.76 2.45 7.89
CA GLY A 69 -7.53 3.81 7.43
C GLY A 69 -6.08 4.08 7.01
N ALA A 70 -5.10 3.53 7.73
CA ALA A 70 -3.69 3.63 7.37
C ALA A 70 -3.37 2.91 6.05
N VAL A 71 -3.96 1.73 5.82
CA VAL A 71 -3.86 1.02 4.54
C VAL A 71 -4.45 1.88 3.42
N LEU A 72 -5.64 2.43 3.61
CA LEU A 72 -6.30 3.29 2.63
C LEU A 72 -5.44 4.51 2.25
N ALA A 73 -4.87 5.19 3.25
CA ALA A 73 -3.97 6.32 3.02
C ALA A 73 -2.73 5.91 2.23
N SER A 74 -2.14 4.75 2.53
CA SER A 74 -0.97 4.24 1.79
C SER A 74 -1.31 3.92 0.33
N VAL A 75 -2.48 3.34 0.06
CA VAL A 75 -2.95 3.03 -1.29
C VAL A 75 -3.21 4.32 -2.06
N PHE A 76 -3.85 5.32 -1.44
CA PHE A 76 -4.07 6.62 -2.05
C PHE A 76 -2.75 7.30 -2.44
N ASN A 77 -1.76 7.30 -1.53
CA ASN A 77 -0.42 7.79 -1.86
C ASN A 77 0.19 7.03 -3.05
N SER A 78 0.02 5.70 -3.12
CA SER A 78 0.54 4.91 -4.23
C SER A 78 -0.08 5.27 -5.58
N LEU A 79 -1.37 5.62 -5.60
CA LEU A 79 -2.05 6.09 -6.80
C LEU A 79 -1.52 7.45 -7.25
N VAL A 80 -1.30 8.38 -6.32
CA VAL A 80 -0.75 9.71 -6.62
C VAL A 80 0.66 9.59 -7.19
N VAL A 81 1.54 8.81 -6.54
CA VAL A 81 2.90 8.59 -7.03
C VAL A 81 2.89 7.90 -8.39
N GLY A 82 2.07 6.86 -8.57
CA GLY A 82 1.92 6.19 -9.86
C GLY A 82 1.47 7.16 -10.96
N TYR A 83 0.45 7.98 -10.70
CA TYR A 83 0.03 9.00 -11.64
C TYR A 83 1.17 9.94 -12.03
N LEU A 84 1.93 10.47 -11.06
CA LEU A 84 3.02 11.40 -11.33
C LEU A 84 4.17 10.77 -12.14
N LEU A 85 4.51 9.50 -11.87
CA LEU A 85 5.59 8.80 -12.56
C LEU A 85 5.21 8.36 -13.98
N PHE A 86 3.96 7.95 -14.19
CA PHE A 86 3.51 7.33 -15.44
C PHE A 86 2.76 8.26 -16.39
N PHE A 87 2.05 9.29 -15.89
CA PHE A 87 1.14 10.10 -16.70
C PHE A 87 1.81 10.75 -17.90
N HIS A 88 2.91 11.47 -17.68
CA HIS A 88 3.58 12.19 -18.77
C HIS A 88 4.23 11.26 -19.81
N ARG A 89 4.56 10.03 -19.43
CA ARG A 89 5.23 9.08 -20.34
C ARG A 89 4.27 8.17 -21.10
N LEU A 90 3.04 8.04 -20.61
CA LEU A 90 1.97 7.28 -21.29
C LEU A 90 1.12 8.15 -22.22
N PHE A 91 1.01 9.45 -21.92
CA PHE A 91 0.13 10.38 -22.65
C PHE A 91 0.84 11.62 -23.21
N GLY A 92 2.15 11.73 -23.01
CA GLY A 92 3.01 12.77 -23.58
C GLY A 92 3.82 12.28 -24.77
#